data_AF-A0A7T6XT49-F1
#
_entry.id   AF-A0A7T6XT49-F1
#
_cell.length_a   1.000
_cell.length_b   1.000
_cell.length_c   1.000
_cell.angle_alpha   90.00
_cell.angle_beta   90.00
_cell.angle_gamma   90.00
#
_symmetry.space_group_name_H-M   'P 1'
#
loop_
_entity.id
_entity.type
_entity.pdbx_description
1 polymer ?
#
loop_
_entity_poly.entity_id
_entity_poly.type
_entity_poly.pdbx_seq_one_letter_code
_entity_poly.pdbx_strand_id
1 'polypeptide(L)'
;MQLKLASDGHRNIIKDFFPDVERHAAICQDLHENLKLPCQEQRTSTAIADLLEAFGFEAKRGTGGCGMVHILRDGLGQNVLLRSEPDALPMTEKTGLPDAKKTLLHEAKKFWFGTVIILCQPNEERLLGAKAMADDGLLSKIPFPSVCLAQHCVPTQSGSIAMKPGRVLGYLDLLDIRVHGHGAHVATSQLGIDPIMLAVSILTRLQIIVGHKMAPKGPIVIGYGKIGYGTFHAGADASIIPEYADF
;
A
#
# COMPACT_ATOMS: atom_id res chain seq x y z
N MET A 1 -13.90 -15.15 19.12
CA MET A 1 -15.23 -15.30 18.48
C MET A 1 -15.09 -16.35 17.40
N GLN A 2 -15.84 -17.47 17.47
CA GLN A 2 -15.92 -18.37 16.31
C GLN A 2 -16.70 -17.65 15.22
N LEU A 3 -16.14 -17.55 14.01
CA LEU A 3 -16.92 -17.20 12.83
C LEU A 3 -17.98 -18.28 12.66
N LYS A 4 -19.27 -17.91 12.61
CA LYS A 4 -20.31 -18.83 12.17
C LYS A 4 -19.94 -19.26 10.76
N LEU A 5 -19.64 -20.54 10.58
CA LEU A 5 -19.36 -21.13 9.28
C LEU A 5 -20.52 -20.76 8.35
N ALA A 6 -20.21 -20.16 7.20
CA ALA A 6 -21.23 -19.66 6.30
C ALA A 6 -22.19 -20.78 5.90
N SER A 7 -23.48 -20.44 5.73
CA SER A 7 -24.49 -21.44 5.37
C SER A 7 -24.13 -22.16 4.08
N ASP A 8 -24.60 -23.40 3.90
CA ASP A 8 -24.05 -24.28 2.87
C ASP A 8 -24.21 -23.77 1.43
N GLY A 9 -25.18 -22.89 1.16
CA GLY A 9 -25.26 -22.13 -0.09
C GLY A 9 -24.03 -21.25 -0.34
N HIS A 10 -23.57 -20.48 0.64
CA HIS A 10 -22.35 -19.67 0.55
C HIS A 10 -21.10 -20.55 0.42
N ARG A 11 -21.05 -21.68 1.11
CA ARG A 11 -19.95 -22.66 0.98
C ARG A 11 -19.89 -23.25 -0.43
N ASN A 12 -21.04 -23.50 -1.05
CA ASN A 12 -21.10 -23.99 -2.42
C ASN A 12 -20.67 -22.90 -3.41
N ILE A 13 -21.15 -21.66 -3.27
CA ILE A 13 -20.65 -20.51 -4.07
C ILE A 13 -19.11 -20.40 -3.99
N ILE A 14 -18.51 -20.53 -2.80
CA ILE A 14 -17.04 -20.49 -2.62
C ILE A 14 -16.32 -21.67 -3.27
N LYS A 15 -16.97 -22.83 -3.45
CA LYS A 15 -16.40 -23.99 -4.17
C LYS A 15 -16.58 -23.86 -5.69
N ASP A 16 -17.80 -23.55 -6.10
CA ASP A 16 -18.24 -23.46 -7.50
C ASP A 16 -17.51 -22.34 -8.25
N PHE A 17 -17.10 -21.29 -7.52
CA PHE A 17 -16.21 -20.22 -8.00
C PHE A 17 -14.93 -20.13 -7.15
N PHE A 18 -14.36 -21.27 -6.73
CA PHE A 18 -13.02 -21.23 -6.15
C PHE A 18 -12.00 -20.85 -7.24
N PRO A 19 -11.12 -19.86 -7.03
CA PRO A 19 -10.13 -19.47 -8.02
C PRO A 19 -9.15 -20.62 -8.30
N ASP A 20 -8.99 -20.94 -9.58
CA ASP A 20 -7.84 -21.70 -10.07
C ASP A 20 -6.55 -21.00 -9.62
N VAL A 21 -5.74 -21.71 -8.84
CA VAL A 21 -4.61 -21.15 -8.08
C VAL A 21 -3.40 -20.88 -9.00
N GLU A 22 -3.12 -21.78 -9.93
CA GLU A 22 -2.05 -21.60 -10.93
C GLU A 22 -2.38 -20.38 -11.78
N ARG A 23 -3.63 -20.33 -12.25
CA ARG A 23 -4.19 -19.23 -13.03
C ARG A 23 -4.19 -17.88 -12.30
N HIS A 24 -4.25 -17.86 -10.97
CA HIS A 24 -4.19 -16.62 -10.18
C HIS A 24 -2.77 -16.19 -9.80
N ALA A 25 -1.87 -17.12 -9.48
CA ALA A 25 -0.46 -16.82 -9.26
C ALA A 25 0.15 -16.09 -10.47
N ALA A 26 -0.18 -16.59 -11.66
CA ALA A 26 0.23 -16.04 -12.95
C ALA A 26 -0.38 -14.65 -13.30
N ILE A 27 -1.36 -14.16 -12.52
CA ILE A 27 -1.84 -12.76 -12.58
C ILE A 27 -1.00 -11.87 -11.69
N CYS A 28 -0.79 -12.29 -10.45
CA CYS A 28 0.04 -11.57 -9.50
C CYS A 28 1.44 -11.32 -10.08
N GLN A 29 1.91 -12.23 -10.92
CA GLN A 29 3.21 -12.16 -11.55
C GLN A 29 3.29 -11.29 -12.81
N ASP A 30 2.28 -11.30 -13.70
CA ASP A 30 2.13 -10.30 -14.79
C ASP A 30 2.20 -8.87 -14.24
N LEU A 31 1.61 -8.66 -13.05
CA LEU A 31 1.68 -7.41 -12.31
C LEU A 31 3.06 -7.17 -11.65
N HIS A 32 3.75 -8.22 -11.21
CA HIS A 32 5.08 -8.20 -10.56
C HIS A 32 6.21 -7.83 -11.56
N GLU A 33 6.23 -8.48 -12.73
CA GLU A 33 7.20 -8.20 -13.79
C GLU A 33 7.01 -6.81 -14.42
N ASN A 34 5.81 -6.25 -14.31
CA ASN A 34 5.45 -4.94 -14.86
C ASN A 34 5.17 -3.90 -13.77
N LEU A 35 5.72 -4.08 -12.56
CA LEU A 35 5.65 -3.12 -11.47
C LEU A 35 6.15 -1.74 -11.90
N LYS A 36 5.53 -0.70 -11.37
CA LYS A 36 5.87 0.70 -11.63
C LYS A 36 5.88 1.51 -10.36
N LEU A 37 6.73 2.54 -10.36
CA LEU A 37 6.83 3.50 -9.27
C LEU A 37 5.48 4.21 -9.03
N PRO A 38 5.21 4.65 -7.79
CA PRO A 38 3.98 5.39 -7.46
C PRO A 38 3.73 6.58 -8.39
N CYS A 39 2.46 6.73 -8.79
CA CYS A 39 1.95 7.66 -9.81
C CYS A 39 2.40 7.40 -11.26
N GLN A 40 3.02 6.25 -11.59
CA GLN A 40 3.35 5.85 -12.96
C GLN A 40 2.53 4.64 -13.47
N GLU A 41 1.53 4.20 -12.71
CA GLU A 41 0.81 2.93 -12.84
C GLU A 41 -0.11 2.85 -14.07
N GLN A 42 -0.15 3.87 -14.94
CA GLN A 42 -1.11 4.01 -16.06
C GLN A 42 -1.30 2.74 -16.93
N ARG A 43 -0.24 1.95 -17.17
CA ARG A 43 -0.34 0.67 -17.91
C ARG A 43 -1.06 -0.40 -17.07
N THR A 44 -0.66 -0.57 -15.81
CA THR A 44 -1.25 -1.49 -14.84
C THR A 44 -2.72 -1.17 -14.61
N SER A 45 -3.02 0.12 -14.40
CA SER A 45 -4.38 0.67 -14.31
C SER A 45 -5.19 0.35 -15.57
N THR A 46 -4.67 0.62 -16.77
CA THR A 46 -5.35 0.31 -18.04
C THR A 46 -5.62 -1.20 -18.18
N ALA A 47 -4.64 -2.07 -17.90
CA ALA A 47 -4.80 -3.52 -17.99
C ALA A 47 -5.78 -4.13 -16.96
N ILE A 48 -6.02 -3.44 -15.84
CA ILE A 48 -7.07 -3.78 -14.87
C ILE A 48 -8.43 -3.25 -15.34
N ALA A 49 -8.47 -2.03 -15.88
CA ALA A 49 -9.70 -1.41 -16.37
C ALA A 49 -10.30 -2.16 -17.56
N ASP A 50 -9.50 -2.41 -18.60
CA ASP A 50 -9.93 -3.10 -19.83
C ASP A 50 -10.47 -4.51 -19.52
N LEU A 51 -9.90 -5.19 -18.52
CA LEU A 51 -10.37 -6.47 -18.00
C LEU A 51 -11.75 -6.37 -17.32
N LEU A 52 -11.94 -5.38 -16.46
CA LEU A 52 -13.19 -5.21 -15.71
C LEU A 52 -14.32 -4.68 -16.62
N GLU A 53 -13.99 -3.81 -17.57
CA GLU A 53 -14.90 -3.36 -18.63
C GLU A 53 -15.37 -4.55 -19.49
N ALA A 54 -14.50 -5.52 -19.81
CA ALA A 54 -14.88 -6.76 -20.49
C ALA A 54 -15.84 -7.66 -19.69
N PHE A 55 -15.94 -7.48 -18.37
CA PHE A 55 -16.95 -8.12 -17.50
C PHE A 55 -18.18 -7.22 -17.22
N GLY A 56 -18.29 -6.08 -17.91
CA GLY A 56 -19.42 -5.16 -17.82
C GLY A 56 -19.41 -4.23 -16.60
N PHE A 57 -18.22 -3.93 -16.04
CA PHE A 57 -18.09 -2.86 -15.05
C PHE A 57 -18.06 -1.47 -15.72
N GLU A 58 -18.81 -0.51 -15.17
CA GLU A 58 -18.69 0.92 -15.47
C GLU A 58 -17.38 1.44 -14.86
N ALA A 59 -16.39 1.78 -15.69
CA ALA A 59 -15.11 2.29 -15.22
C ALA A 59 -15.07 3.83 -15.15
N LYS A 60 -14.50 4.35 -14.06
CA LYS A 60 -14.16 5.76 -13.87
C LYS A 60 -12.65 5.85 -13.61
N ARG A 61 -11.91 6.06 -14.71
CA ARG A 61 -10.46 6.23 -14.72
C ARG A 61 -10.11 7.68 -14.30
N GLY A 62 -8.92 7.89 -13.71
CA GLY A 62 -8.38 9.23 -13.44
C GLY A 62 -8.77 9.87 -12.10
N THR A 63 -9.34 9.12 -11.16
CA THR A 63 -9.74 9.67 -9.84
C THR A 63 -8.51 9.81 -8.95
N GLY A 64 -8.25 11.01 -8.43
CA GLY A 64 -7.05 11.30 -7.63
C GLY A 64 -5.73 11.10 -8.38
N GLY A 65 -5.70 11.33 -9.70
CA GLY A 65 -4.54 11.09 -10.55
C GLY A 65 -4.64 9.78 -11.31
N CYS A 66 -3.90 8.74 -10.91
CA CYS A 66 -3.89 7.43 -11.60
C CYS A 66 -4.94 6.42 -11.07
N GLY A 67 -5.75 6.82 -10.09
CA GLY A 67 -6.71 5.94 -9.42
C GLY A 67 -7.96 5.66 -10.26
N MET A 68 -8.62 4.54 -9.94
CA MET A 68 -9.76 4.06 -10.69
C MET A 68 -10.86 3.51 -9.80
N VAL A 69 -12.09 3.61 -10.31
CA VAL A 69 -13.26 2.93 -9.77
C VAL A 69 -13.89 2.08 -10.87
N HIS A 70 -14.25 0.85 -10.57
CA HIS A 70 -15.04 -0.01 -11.45
C HIS A 70 -16.32 -0.40 -10.73
N ILE A 71 -17.47 -0.15 -11.35
CA ILE A 71 -18.79 -0.30 -10.71
C ILE A 71 -19.62 -1.33 -11.48
N LEU A 72 -20.07 -2.38 -10.81
CA LEU A 72 -20.97 -3.39 -11.36
C LEU A 72 -22.27 -3.42 -10.55
N ARG A 73 -23.41 -3.42 -11.24
CA ARG A 73 -24.76 -3.37 -10.65
C ARG A 73 -25.53 -4.63 -11.01
N ASP A 74 -26.27 -5.17 -10.06
CA ASP A 74 -27.16 -6.31 -10.24
C ASP A 74 -28.42 -6.13 -9.37
N GLY A 75 -29.38 -5.34 -9.89
CA GLY A 75 -30.64 -5.04 -9.17
C GLY A 75 -30.50 -4.11 -7.95
N LEU A 76 -31.53 -4.14 -7.09
CA LEU A 76 -31.59 -3.34 -5.85
C LEU A 76 -30.96 -4.11 -4.68
N GLY A 77 -30.02 -3.49 -3.97
CA GLY A 77 -29.30 -4.12 -2.86
C GLY A 77 -28.32 -3.16 -2.18
N GLN A 78 -27.39 -3.70 -1.39
CA GLN A 78 -26.34 -2.91 -0.75
C GLN A 78 -25.23 -2.54 -1.74
N ASN A 79 -24.52 -1.45 -1.45
CA ASN A 79 -23.30 -1.07 -2.17
C ASN A 79 -22.09 -1.54 -1.36
N VAL A 80 -21.28 -2.44 -1.91
CA VAL A 80 -20.06 -2.96 -1.25
C VAL A 80 -18.83 -2.47 -2.02
N LEU A 81 -17.92 -1.80 -1.33
CA LEU A 81 -16.65 -1.34 -1.88
C LEU A 81 -15.52 -2.31 -1.49
N LEU A 82 -14.76 -2.76 -2.48
CA LEU A 82 -13.57 -3.59 -2.36
C LEU A 82 -12.36 -2.77 -2.81
N ARG A 83 -11.42 -2.48 -1.90
CA ARG A 83 -10.25 -1.64 -2.16
C ARG A 83 -8.98 -2.50 -2.31
N SER A 84 -8.18 -2.19 -3.33
CA SER A 84 -6.85 -2.78 -3.57
C SER A 84 -5.83 -1.72 -4.00
N GLU A 85 -4.60 -1.86 -3.54
CA GLU A 85 -3.41 -1.23 -4.12
C GLU A 85 -2.93 -1.96 -5.40
N PRO A 86 -2.37 -1.24 -6.40
CA PRO A 86 -1.63 -1.81 -7.52
C PRO A 86 -0.19 -1.25 -7.67
N ASP A 87 0.27 -0.38 -6.76
CA ASP A 87 1.58 0.29 -6.81
C ASP A 87 2.70 -0.54 -6.15
N ALA A 88 3.95 -0.09 -6.33
CA ALA A 88 5.15 -0.89 -6.08
C ALA A 88 6.21 -0.17 -5.22
N LEU A 89 6.90 -0.94 -4.37
CA LEU A 89 8.13 -0.49 -3.72
C LEU A 89 9.28 -0.29 -4.73
N PRO A 90 10.12 0.74 -4.55
CA PRO A 90 11.30 1.00 -5.38
C PRO A 90 12.48 0.07 -4.99
N MET A 91 12.31 -1.25 -5.11
CA MET A 91 13.35 -2.25 -4.80
C MET A 91 13.53 -3.24 -5.95
N THR A 92 14.76 -3.75 -6.10
CA THR A 92 15.09 -4.77 -7.11
C THR A 92 14.49 -6.13 -6.74
N GLU A 93 13.64 -6.65 -7.61
CA GLU A 93 13.06 -7.99 -7.50
C GLU A 93 14.14 -9.09 -7.60
N LYS A 94 13.89 -10.26 -6.98
CA LYS A 94 14.82 -11.41 -6.96
C LYS A 94 14.13 -12.77 -7.05
N THR A 95 12.89 -12.82 -7.53
CA THR A 95 12.01 -14.00 -7.39
C THR A 95 11.80 -14.81 -8.67
N GLY A 96 11.73 -14.19 -9.85
CA GLY A 96 11.95 -14.84 -11.17
C GLY A 96 11.09 -16.06 -11.49
N LEU A 97 9.83 -15.84 -11.92
CA LEU A 97 8.80 -16.87 -12.17
C LEU A 97 8.14 -16.68 -13.58
N PRO A 98 7.17 -17.53 -14.04
CA PRO A 98 6.50 -17.44 -15.37
C PRO A 98 4.93 -17.28 -15.40
N ASP A 99 4.37 -16.84 -16.55
CA ASP A 99 3.25 -15.87 -16.71
C ASP A 99 1.79 -16.40 -17.04
N ALA A 100 0.75 -15.53 -16.98
CA ALA A 100 -0.67 -15.60 -17.52
C ALA A 100 -1.84 -16.46 -16.87
N LYS A 101 -3.17 -16.11 -16.82
CA LYS A 101 -4.06 -14.89 -16.85
C LYS A 101 -5.60 -15.24 -16.57
N LYS A 102 -6.53 -14.25 -16.41
CA LYS A 102 -7.78 -14.13 -15.55
C LYS A 102 -9.20 -14.72 -15.93
N THR A 103 -10.04 -15.17 -14.95
CA THR A 103 -11.55 -15.06 -14.83
C THR A 103 -12.06 -15.38 -13.38
N LEU A 104 -13.09 -14.68 -12.83
CA LEU A 104 -13.90 -15.19 -11.67
C LEU A 104 -15.26 -14.47 -11.43
N LEU A 105 -15.23 -13.20 -10.99
CA LEU A 105 -16.36 -12.48 -10.34
C LEU A 105 -17.65 -12.36 -11.16
N HIS A 106 -17.54 -12.40 -12.49
CA HIS A 106 -18.67 -12.26 -13.41
C HIS A 106 -19.66 -13.44 -13.35
N GLU A 107 -19.16 -14.65 -13.11
CA GLU A 107 -19.92 -15.90 -13.24
C GLU A 107 -20.87 -16.14 -12.05
N ALA A 108 -20.60 -15.44 -10.94
CA ALA A 108 -21.35 -15.50 -9.69
C ALA A 108 -22.57 -14.54 -9.62
N LYS A 109 -22.81 -13.69 -10.64
CA LYS A 109 -23.92 -12.70 -10.68
C LYS A 109 -25.27 -13.24 -10.17
N LYS A 110 -25.66 -14.42 -10.68
CA LYS A 110 -26.86 -15.20 -10.29
C LYS A 110 -27.02 -15.51 -8.78
N PHE A 111 -26.04 -15.19 -7.94
CA PHE A 111 -26.04 -15.44 -6.49
C PHE A 111 -25.93 -14.17 -5.61
N TRP A 112 -25.87 -12.97 -6.19
CA TRP A 112 -25.83 -11.71 -5.42
C TRP A 112 -26.73 -10.63 -6.04
N PHE A 113 -26.92 -9.52 -5.32
CA PHE A 113 -27.68 -8.35 -5.78
C PHE A 113 -27.20 -7.06 -5.09
N GLY A 114 -27.36 -5.91 -5.76
CA GLY A 114 -26.89 -4.60 -5.31
C GLY A 114 -25.80 -4.01 -6.22
N THR A 115 -24.77 -3.39 -5.63
CA THR A 115 -23.61 -2.85 -6.37
C THR A 115 -22.29 -3.33 -5.76
N VAL A 116 -21.39 -3.84 -6.60
CA VAL A 116 -19.98 -4.03 -6.27
C VAL A 116 -19.17 -2.87 -6.84
N ILE A 117 -18.35 -2.24 -6.00
CA ILE A 117 -17.45 -1.13 -6.37
C ILE A 117 -16.01 -1.60 -6.11
N ILE A 118 -15.22 -1.79 -7.16
CA ILE A 118 -13.78 -2.08 -7.04
C ILE A 118 -13.04 -0.74 -7.09
N LEU A 119 -12.27 -0.44 -6.04
CA LEU A 119 -11.47 0.77 -5.91
C LEU A 119 -9.99 0.41 -6.03
N CYS A 120 -9.36 0.80 -7.14
CA CYS A 120 -7.92 0.69 -7.33
C CYS A 120 -7.27 2.01 -6.90
N GLN A 121 -6.70 2.02 -5.70
CA GLN A 121 -6.05 3.19 -5.10
C GLN A 121 -4.56 3.19 -5.51
N PRO A 122 -4.04 4.23 -6.17
CA PRO A 122 -2.61 4.33 -6.50
C PRO A 122 -1.82 4.84 -5.27
N ASN A 123 -0.49 4.83 -5.36
CA ASN A 123 0.40 5.59 -4.46
C ASN A 123 0.06 5.47 -2.95
N GLU A 124 -0.07 4.25 -2.45
CA GLU A 124 -0.24 3.96 -1.03
C GLU A 124 1.09 3.97 -0.29
N GLU A 125 2.17 3.52 -0.93
CA GLU A 125 3.54 3.44 -0.37
C GLU A 125 4.12 4.81 0.04
N ARG A 126 3.42 5.93 -0.24
CA ARG A 126 3.74 7.29 0.21
C ARG A 126 2.60 7.96 1.02
N LEU A 127 1.55 7.21 1.36
CA LEU A 127 0.33 7.62 2.07
C LEU A 127 -0.53 8.70 1.37
N LEU A 128 -0.23 9.05 0.11
CA LEU A 128 -0.89 10.16 -0.59
C LEU A 128 -2.15 9.73 -1.38
N GLY A 129 -2.21 8.49 -1.86
CA GLY A 129 -3.25 8.01 -2.77
C GLY A 129 -4.68 8.17 -2.27
N ALA A 130 -4.98 7.63 -1.09
CA ALA A 130 -6.31 7.71 -0.49
C ALA A 130 -6.77 9.16 -0.29
N LYS A 131 -5.85 10.06 0.10
CA LYS A 131 -6.13 11.49 0.24
C LYS A 131 -6.39 12.15 -1.12
N ALA A 132 -5.55 11.90 -2.12
CA ALA A 132 -5.74 12.46 -3.46
C ALA A 132 -7.09 12.07 -4.08
N MET A 133 -7.55 10.82 -3.88
CA MET A 133 -8.88 10.39 -4.33
C MET A 133 -10.02 11.05 -3.54
N ALA A 134 -9.84 11.26 -2.22
CA ALA A 134 -10.83 11.93 -1.38
C ALA A 134 -10.96 13.43 -1.70
N ASP A 135 -9.83 14.12 -1.90
CA ASP A 135 -9.78 15.54 -2.27
C ASP A 135 -10.38 15.77 -3.67
N ASP A 136 -10.16 14.84 -4.60
CA ASP A 136 -10.81 14.77 -5.92
C ASP A 136 -12.27 14.24 -5.85
N GLY A 137 -12.87 14.20 -4.66
CA GLY A 137 -14.30 13.98 -4.48
C GLY A 137 -14.80 12.58 -4.82
N LEU A 138 -13.99 11.52 -4.61
CA LEU A 138 -14.37 10.12 -4.85
C LEU A 138 -15.82 9.79 -4.44
N LEU A 139 -16.26 10.22 -3.25
CA LEU A 139 -17.59 9.93 -2.70
C LEU A 139 -18.77 10.58 -3.45
N SER A 140 -18.55 11.61 -4.26
CA SER A 140 -19.60 12.14 -5.17
C SER A 140 -19.58 11.50 -6.56
N LYS A 141 -18.46 10.84 -6.93
CA LYS A 141 -18.28 10.14 -8.21
C LYS A 141 -18.82 8.70 -8.19
N ILE A 142 -19.06 8.13 -7.00
CA ILE A 142 -19.47 6.72 -6.80
C ILE A 142 -20.80 6.62 -6.03
N PRO A 143 -21.54 5.49 -6.15
CA PRO A 143 -22.64 5.17 -5.24
C PRO A 143 -22.10 5.04 -3.81
N PHE A 144 -22.76 5.66 -2.83
CA PHE A 144 -22.28 5.64 -1.45
C PHE A 144 -22.22 4.18 -0.91
N PRO A 145 -21.05 3.68 -0.46
CA PRO A 145 -20.91 2.31 0.00
C PRO A 145 -21.53 2.11 1.39
N SER A 146 -22.26 1.01 1.55
CA SER A 146 -22.78 0.54 2.84
C SER A 146 -21.69 -0.15 3.67
N VAL A 147 -20.72 -0.78 3.00
CA VAL A 147 -19.55 -1.44 3.60
C VAL A 147 -18.33 -1.21 2.70
N CYS A 148 -17.19 -0.89 3.30
CA CYS A 148 -15.88 -0.86 2.63
C CYS A 148 -15.01 -1.99 3.20
N LEU A 149 -14.38 -2.77 2.32
CA LEU A 149 -13.47 -3.87 2.64
C LEU A 149 -12.13 -3.66 1.94
N ALA A 150 -11.05 -4.02 2.63
CA ALA A 150 -9.69 -4.08 2.12
C ALA A 150 -8.96 -5.26 2.75
N GLN A 151 -7.91 -5.75 2.10
CA GLN A 151 -7.04 -6.81 2.61
C GLN A 151 -5.59 -6.49 2.23
N HIS A 152 -4.63 -6.97 3.04
CA HIS A 152 -3.20 -6.83 2.76
C HIS A 152 -2.54 -8.19 2.95
N CYS A 153 -1.79 -8.66 1.97
CA CYS A 153 -1.02 -9.90 2.08
C CYS A 153 0.15 -9.70 3.04
N VAL A 154 0.39 -10.65 3.94
CA VAL A 154 1.47 -10.60 4.94
C VAL A 154 2.17 -11.95 5.04
N PRO A 155 3.47 -12.01 5.40
CA PRO A 155 4.23 -13.26 5.50
C PRO A 155 3.83 -14.05 6.76
N THR A 156 2.66 -14.66 6.71
CA THR A 156 2.08 -15.53 7.74
C THR A 156 1.82 -16.94 7.17
N GLN A 157 1.25 -17.85 7.97
CA GLN A 157 0.91 -19.19 7.48
C GLN A 157 -0.05 -19.11 6.28
N SER A 158 0.31 -19.79 5.18
CA SER A 158 -0.53 -19.85 3.97
C SER A 158 -1.92 -20.43 4.27
N GLY A 159 -2.95 -19.90 3.62
CA GLY A 159 -4.35 -20.25 3.88
C GLY A 159 -4.95 -19.68 5.16
N SER A 160 -4.21 -18.90 5.96
CA SER A 160 -4.75 -18.19 7.13
C SER A 160 -5.29 -16.80 6.78
N ILE A 161 -6.35 -16.38 7.47
CA ILE A 161 -6.91 -15.02 7.42
C ILE A 161 -6.97 -14.48 8.84
N ALA A 162 -6.29 -13.37 9.12
CA ALA A 162 -6.31 -12.69 10.41
C ALA A 162 -7.27 -11.50 10.36
N MET A 163 -8.10 -11.34 11.40
CA MET A 163 -9.00 -10.19 11.57
C MET A 163 -9.09 -9.81 13.05
N LYS A 164 -9.23 -8.51 13.33
CA LYS A 164 -9.28 -7.95 14.69
C LYS A 164 -10.18 -6.71 14.71
N PRO A 165 -11.16 -6.61 15.64
CA PRO A 165 -11.95 -5.39 15.79
C PRO A 165 -11.13 -4.26 16.44
N GLY A 166 -11.45 -3.01 16.10
CA GLY A 166 -10.77 -1.83 16.62
C GLY A 166 -9.43 -1.57 15.92
N ARG A 167 -8.40 -1.17 16.66
CA ARG A 167 -7.10 -0.79 16.07
C ARG A 167 -6.31 -2.01 15.59
N VAL A 168 -6.15 -2.13 14.28
CA VAL A 168 -5.37 -3.18 13.61
C VAL A 168 -3.93 -2.74 13.31
N LEU A 169 -3.78 -1.56 12.69
CA LEU A 169 -2.48 -1.01 12.26
C LEU A 169 -2.00 0.15 13.15
N GLY A 170 -0.73 0.52 12.98
CA GLY A 170 -0.15 1.74 13.54
C GLY A 170 -0.54 3.00 12.75
N TYR A 171 -0.09 4.15 13.23
CA TYR A 171 -0.02 5.39 12.45
C TYR A 171 1.43 5.59 11.99
N LEU A 172 1.60 6.11 10.78
CA LEU A 172 2.89 6.45 10.19
C LEU A 172 2.88 7.94 9.83
N ASP A 173 4.02 8.58 10.02
CA ASP A 173 4.30 9.97 9.67
C ASP A 173 5.74 10.02 9.13
N LEU A 174 6.04 10.99 8.25
CA LEU A 174 7.31 11.09 7.53
C LEU A 174 7.83 12.54 7.58
N LEU A 175 9.11 12.69 7.88
CA LEU A 175 9.78 13.99 7.97
C LEU A 175 11.13 13.89 7.26
N ASP A 176 11.35 14.75 6.26
CA ASP A 176 12.68 15.00 5.68
C ASP A 176 13.40 16.06 6.53
N ILE A 177 14.60 15.77 7.02
CA ILE A 177 15.36 16.64 7.93
C ILE A 177 16.71 17.04 7.31
N ARG A 178 16.85 18.33 7.00
CA ARG A 178 18.13 18.94 6.63
C ARG A 178 18.85 19.51 7.86
N VAL A 179 20.04 19.01 8.13
CA VAL A 179 21.00 19.59 9.09
C VAL A 179 22.00 20.45 8.33
N HIS A 180 22.05 21.74 8.66
CA HIS A 180 23.04 22.66 8.11
C HIS A 180 24.32 22.69 8.95
N GLY A 181 25.46 22.78 8.26
CA GLY A 181 26.80 22.90 8.83
C GLY A 181 27.54 24.12 8.29
N HIS A 182 28.85 24.00 8.12
CA HIS A 182 29.68 24.96 7.39
C HIS A 182 30.88 24.24 6.77
N GLY A 183 31.09 24.41 5.46
CA GLY A 183 32.08 23.65 4.71
C GLY A 183 33.52 24.07 4.97
N ALA A 184 34.41 23.07 5.06
CA ALA A 184 35.84 23.26 5.20
C ALA A 184 36.61 22.04 4.65
N HIS A 185 37.87 22.22 4.27
CA HIS A 185 38.75 21.08 3.97
C HIS A 185 39.00 20.27 5.27
N VAL A 186 38.98 18.93 5.19
CA VAL A 186 39.00 18.05 6.38
C VAL A 186 40.25 18.20 7.25
N ALA A 187 41.40 18.56 6.66
CA ALA A 187 42.63 18.85 7.41
C ALA A 187 42.62 20.21 8.14
N THR A 188 41.56 21.01 7.96
CA THR A 188 41.31 22.29 8.62
C THR A 188 39.90 22.31 9.24
N SER A 189 39.46 21.17 9.78
CA SER A 189 38.10 20.95 10.30
C SER A 189 37.67 21.96 11.37
N GLN A 190 38.62 22.56 12.10
CA GLN A 190 38.37 23.64 13.06
C GLN A 190 37.82 24.94 12.45
N LEU A 191 37.78 25.07 11.12
CA LEU A 191 37.16 26.20 10.40
C LEU A 191 35.72 25.91 9.96
N GLY A 192 35.28 24.65 10.02
CA GLY A 192 33.95 24.22 9.58
C GLY A 192 33.04 23.80 10.74
N ILE A 193 31.81 23.40 10.38
CA ILE A 193 30.85 22.77 11.29
C ILE A 193 30.32 21.53 10.57
N ASP A 194 30.65 20.34 11.07
CA ASP A 194 30.33 19.07 10.41
C ASP A 194 28.84 18.67 10.60
N PRO A 195 27.99 18.72 9.55
CA PRO A 195 26.58 18.35 9.66
C PRO A 195 26.37 16.84 9.70
N ILE A 196 27.34 16.02 9.26
CA ILE A 196 27.27 14.55 9.34
C ILE A 196 27.32 14.15 10.82
N MET A 197 28.28 14.70 11.56
CA MET A 197 28.41 14.43 13.00
C MET A 197 27.21 14.97 13.81
N LEU A 198 26.65 16.12 13.43
CA LEU A 198 25.41 16.63 14.02
C LEU A 198 24.21 15.71 13.71
N ALA A 199 24.02 15.31 12.46
CA ALA A 199 22.96 14.41 12.02
C ALA A 199 23.04 13.04 12.74
N VAL A 200 24.21 12.40 12.77
CA VAL A 200 24.43 11.13 13.48
C VAL A 200 24.13 11.27 14.98
N SER A 201 24.44 12.42 15.59
CA SER A 201 24.08 12.68 16.99
C SER A 201 22.56 12.78 17.19
N ILE A 202 21.85 13.43 16.27
CA ILE A 202 20.38 13.52 16.28
C ILE A 202 19.74 12.13 16.10
N LEU A 203 20.13 11.40 15.06
CA LEU A 203 19.68 10.03 14.76
C LEU A 203 19.85 9.08 15.95
N THR A 204 21.01 9.15 16.61
CA THR A 204 21.32 8.35 17.82
C THR A 204 20.40 8.73 18.98
N ARG A 205 20.23 10.04 19.24
CA ARG A 205 19.38 10.54 20.34
C ARG A 205 17.90 10.22 20.11
N LEU A 206 17.39 10.32 18.89
CA LEU A 206 16.01 9.98 18.55
C LEU A 206 15.70 8.51 18.84
N GLN A 207 16.60 7.60 18.42
CA GLN A 207 16.47 6.17 18.69
C GLN A 207 16.44 5.86 20.20
N ILE A 208 17.31 6.51 20.99
CA ILE A 208 17.34 6.38 22.46
C ILE A 208 16.04 6.92 23.09
N ILE A 209 15.58 8.11 22.67
CA ILE A 209 14.36 8.74 23.20
C ILE A 209 13.13 7.85 22.97
N VAL A 210 13.00 7.25 21.79
CA VAL A 210 11.91 6.32 21.47
C VAL A 210 11.99 5.06 22.33
N GLY A 211 13.18 4.44 22.40
CA GLY A 211 13.40 3.22 23.20
C GLY A 211 13.08 3.38 24.69
N HIS A 212 13.29 4.57 25.27
CA HIS A 212 13.00 4.84 26.69
C HIS A 212 11.60 5.41 26.96
N LYS A 213 10.98 6.16 26.03
CA LYS A 213 9.64 6.75 26.26
C LYS A 213 8.48 5.80 25.93
N MET A 214 8.69 4.80 25.08
CA MET A 214 7.65 3.83 24.70
C MET A 214 7.57 2.66 25.70
N ALA A 215 6.95 2.91 26.85
CA ALA A 215 6.81 1.89 27.91
C ALA A 215 6.05 0.62 27.41
N PRO A 216 6.57 -0.60 27.67
CA PRO A 216 5.95 -1.84 27.20
C PRO A 216 4.62 -2.11 27.93
N LYS A 217 3.50 -2.06 27.21
CA LYS A 217 2.15 -2.27 27.75
C LYS A 217 1.53 -3.59 27.30
N GLY A 218 1.87 -4.65 28.02
CA GLY A 218 1.19 -5.95 27.98
C GLY A 218 1.76 -6.97 26.98
N PRO A 219 1.33 -8.25 27.06
CA PRO A 219 2.09 -9.36 26.46
C PRO A 219 1.95 -9.52 24.94
N ILE A 220 0.98 -8.85 24.29
CA ILE A 220 0.71 -8.98 22.85
C ILE A 220 0.41 -7.61 22.25
N VAL A 221 1.47 -6.86 21.91
CA VAL A 221 1.37 -5.63 21.10
C VAL A 221 2.43 -5.70 19.99
N ILE A 222 1.97 -5.98 18.77
CA ILE A 222 2.76 -5.74 17.55
C ILE A 222 2.51 -4.28 17.19
N GLY A 223 3.54 -3.43 17.30
CA GLY A 223 3.43 -1.99 17.05
C GLY A 223 3.96 -1.13 18.20
N TYR A 224 5.28 -1.15 18.39
CA TYR A 224 5.97 -0.04 19.07
C TYR A 224 6.14 1.10 18.05
N GLY A 225 6.15 2.35 18.53
CA GLY A 225 6.60 3.46 17.69
C GLY A 225 8.06 3.21 17.30
N LYS A 226 8.32 3.00 16.00
CA LYS A 226 9.65 2.79 15.44
C LYS A 226 9.97 3.98 14.55
N ILE A 227 11.04 4.70 14.87
CA ILE A 227 11.67 5.57 13.87
C ILE A 227 12.51 4.67 12.96
N GLY A 228 12.34 4.85 11.66
CA GLY A 228 13.19 4.27 10.63
C GLY A 228 13.78 5.40 9.79
N TYR A 229 15.03 5.26 9.39
CA TYR A 229 15.71 6.21 8.52
C TYR A 229 15.79 5.58 7.13
N GLY A 230 15.03 6.12 6.17
CA GLY A 230 14.92 5.55 4.82
C GLY A 230 16.10 5.92 3.91
N THR A 231 16.73 7.06 4.19
CA THR A 231 17.78 7.71 3.41
C THR A 231 18.80 8.35 4.34
N PHE A 232 19.99 8.64 3.82
CA PHE A 232 20.97 9.54 4.44
C PHE A 232 21.90 10.05 3.35
N HIS A 233 21.96 11.37 3.15
CA HIS A 233 22.72 11.99 2.07
C HIS A 233 23.54 13.17 2.59
N ALA A 234 24.87 13.05 2.52
CA ALA A 234 25.80 14.12 2.89
C ALA A 234 27.14 13.93 2.19
N GLY A 235 27.79 15.03 1.80
CA GLY A 235 29.09 14.99 1.13
C GLY A 235 29.03 14.65 -0.36
N ALA A 236 30.14 14.95 -1.04
CA ALA A 236 30.38 14.62 -2.45
C ALA A 236 31.87 14.32 -2.74
N ASP A 237 32.77 14.86 -1.91
CA ASP A 237 34.21 14.59 -1.94
C ASP A 237 34.69 14.27 -0.52
N ALA A 238 35.59 13.29 -0.37
CA ALA A 238 36.08 12.82 0.94
C ALA A 238 37.06 13.80 1.62
N SER A 239 37.54 14.83 0.91
CA SER A 239 38.42 15.88 1.43
C SER A 239 37.67 17.12 1.97
N ILE A 240 36.34 17.16 1.84
CA ILE A 240 35.50 18.33 2.14
C ILE A 240 34.41 17.98 3.17
N ILE A 241 34.36 18.72 4.27
CA ILE A 241 33.21 18.76 5.18
C ILE A 241 32.04 19.43 4.43
N PRO A 242 30.85 18.81 4.33
CA PRO A 242 29.75 19.37 3.57
C PRO A 242 29.02 20.51 4.28
N GLU A 243 28.31 21.34 3.52
CA GLU A 243 27.43 22.41 4.03
C GLU A 243 26.13 21.87 4.66
N TYR A 244 25.71 20.64 4.33
CA TYR A 244 24.51 20.02 4.89
C TYR A 244 24.54 18.48 4.87
N ALA A 245 23.61 17.89 5.63
CA ALA A 245 23.26 16.47 5.61
C ALA A 245 21.73 16.30 5.67
N ASP A 246 21.16 15.43 4.83
CA ASP A 246 19.72 15.15 4.74
C ASP A 246 19.41 13.70 5.17
N PHE A 247 18.35 13.49 5.96
CA PHE A 247 17.89 12.17 6.42
C PHE A 247 16.40 12.15 6.84
#